data_AF-A0A5E7WFU7-F1
#
_entry.id   AF-A0A5E7WFU7-F1
#
_cell.length_a   1.000
_cell.length_b   1.000
_cell.length_c   1.000
_cell.angle_alpha   90.00
_cell.angle_beta   90.00
_cell.angle_gamma   90.00
#
_symmetry.space_group_name_H-M   'P 1'
#
loop_
_entity.id
_entity.type
_entity.pdbx_description
1 polymer ?
#
loop_
_entity_poly.entity_id
_entity_poly.type
_entity_poly.pdbx_seq_one_letter_code
_entity_poly.pdbx_strand_id
1 'polypeptide(L)'
;MTSFMAVLHLGNFFGLNVFGFIADRIGKRLTIVISLLLTSMMALVYVYTTQTQSLIWIGAGYAFFMVFAGLFGSYFSEMYPIRVRTLGAGFCFNVGRGLAAFAPVLLSGTASFYSLAAGLIVCAGFYVITAVFVIFMPRNKTVGEASTQAATSDIAKEAIG
;
A
#
# COMPACT_ATOMS: atom_id res chain seq x y z
N MET A 1 -18.43 -9.38 17.21
CA MET A 1 -17.02 -9.30 16.77
C MET A 1 -16.87 -9.57 15.28
N THR A 2 -17.51 -10.61 14.73
CA THR A 2 -17.48 -10.92 13.29
C THR A 2 -18.08 -9.83 12.40
N SER A 3 -19.18 -9.19 12.84
CA SER A 3 -19.83 -8.09 12.11
C SER A 3 -18.90 -6.90 11.86
N PHE A 4 -18.12 -6.51 12.87
CA PHE A 4 -17.13 -5.44 12.75
C PHE A 4 -16.06 -5.76 11.71
N MET A 5 -15.45 -6.95 11.79
CA MET A 5 -14.43 -7.39 10.83
C MET A 5 -14.98 -7.46 9.40
N ALA A 6 -16.22 -7.92 9.22
CA ALA A 6 -16.87 -7.96 7.92
C ALA A 6 -17.02 -6.55 7.31
N VAL A 7 -17.46 -5.56 8.09
CA VAL A 7 -17.58 -4.17 7.63
C VAL A 7 -16.22 -3.59 7.24
N LEU A 8 -15.16 -3.85 8.02
CA LEU A 8 -13.80 -3.41 7.68
C LEU A 8 -13.32 -4.02 6.35
N HIS A 9 -13.51 -5.32 6.17
CA HIS A 9 -13.08 -5.99 4.94
C HIS A 9 -13.87 -5.55 3.71
N LEU A 10 -15.18 -5.31 3.87
CA LEU A 10 -16.00 -4.73 2.81
C LEU A 10 -15.52 -3.32 2.46
N GLY A 11 -15.24 -2.48 3.47
CA GLY A 11 -14.65 -1.15 3.25
C GLY A 11 -13.34 -1.21 2.47
N ASN A 12 -12.42 -2.09 2.86
CA ASN A 12 -11.17 -2.31 2.15
C ASN A 12 -11.38 -2.84 0.72
N PHE A 13 -12.35 -3.73 0.50
CA PHE A 13 -12.67 -4.24 -0.84
C PHE A 13 -13.11 -3.12 -1.77
N PHE A 14 -14.05 -2.28 -1.34
CA PHE A 14 -14.48 -1.12 -2.13
C PHE A 14 -13.36 -0.10 -2.31
N GLY A 15 -12.57 0.15 -1.27
CA GLY A 15 -11.41 1.03 -1.31
C GLY A 15 -10.42 0.60 -2.40
N LEU A 16 -10.09 -0.69 -2.44
CA LEU A 16 -9.13 -1.24 -3.40
C LEU A 16 -9.59 -1.07 -4.85
N ASN A 17 -10.90 -1.25 -5.11
CA ASN A 17 -11.48 -1.06 -6.43
C ASN A 17 -11.45 0.41 -6.85
N VAL A 18 -11.87 1.33 -5.97
CA VAL A 18 -11.92 2.77 -6.26
C VAL A 18 -10.52 3.34 -6.45
N PHE A 19 -9.62 3.10 -5.49
CA PHE A 19 -8.24 3.57 -5.58
C PHE A 19 -7.44 2.83 -6.65
N GLY A 20 -7.79 1.59 -6.99
CA GLY A 20 -7.26 0.88 -8.15
C GLY A 20 -7.56 1.63 -9.45
N PHE A 21 -8.82 1.98 -9.68
CA PHE A 21 -9.22 2.76 -10.85
C PHE A 21 -8.55 4.15 -10.89
N ILE A 22 -8.41 4.79 -9.74
CA ILE A 22 -7.70 6.08 -9.61
C ILE A 22 -6.21 5.91 -9.91
N ALA A 23 -5.58 4.80 -9.49
CA ALA A 23 -4.17 4.50 -9.76
C ALA A 23 -3.89 4.34 -11.26
N ASP A 24 -4.83 3.77 -12.01
CA ASP A 24 -4.71 3.63 -13.46
C ASP A 24 -4.84 4.99 -14.19
N ARG A 25 -5.60 5.95 -13.62
CA ARG A 25 -5.81 7.29 -14.20
C ARG A 25 -4.73 8.31 -13.82
N ILE A 26 -4.35 8.38 -12.55
CA ILE A 26 -3.48 9.43 -11.98
C ILE A 26 -2.02 8.94 -11.83
N GLY A 27 -1.81 7.63 -11.91
CA GLY A 27 -0.52 6.98 -11.75
C GLY A 27 -0.34 6.41 -10.34
N LYS A 28 0.11 5.14 -10.29
CA LYS A 28 0.21 4.31 -9.09
C LYS A 28 0.95 4.97 -7.93
N ARG A 29 2.07 5.64 -8.21
CA ARG A 29 2.89 6.31 -7.18
C ARG A 29 2.10 7.39 -6.42
N LEU A 30 1.37 8.24 -7.14
CA LEU A 30 0.64 9.36 -6.54
C LEU A 30 -0.54 8.83 -5.71
N THR A 31 -1.23 7.81 -6.23
CA THR A 31 -2.31 7.14 -5.51
C THR A 31 -1.82 6.43 -4.24
N ILE A 32 -0.65 5.80 -4.28
CA ILE A 32 -0.02 5.21 -3.08
C ILE A 32 0.22 6.31 -2.04
N VAL A 33 0.86 7.43 -2.40
CA VAL A 33 1.12 8.55 -1.47
C VAL A 33 -0.19 9.11 -0.89
N ILE A 34 -1.21 9.34 -1.72
CA ILE A 34 -2.52 9.82 -1.27
C ILE A 34 -3.15 8.83 -0.28
N SER A 35 -3.14 7.53 -0.60
CA SER A 35 -3.71 6.49 0.27
C SER A 35 -3.01 6.42 1.62
N LEU A 36 -1.68 6.55 1.66
CA LEU A 36 -0.89 6.60 2.89
C LEU A 36 -1.21 7.84 3.73
N LEU A 37 -1.34 9.00 3.11
CA LEU A 37 -1.68 10.24 3.81
C LEU A 37 -3.11 10.19 4.38
N LEU A 38 -4.10 9.73 3.60
CA LEU A 38 -5.46 9.58 4.10
C LEU A 38 -5.56 8.52 5.20
N THR A 39 -4.83 7.41 5.08
CA THR A 39 -4.76 6.38 6.14
C THR A 39 -4.15 6.95 7.42
N SER A 40 -3.07 7.73 7.32
CA SER A 40 -2.44 8.40 8.46
C SER A 40 -3.39 9.41 9.12
N MET A 41 -4.10 10.22 8.33
CA MET A 41 -5.11 11.13 8.85
C MET A 41 -6.24 10.39 9.56
N MET A 42 -6.75 9.30 8.98
CA MET A 42 -7.79 8.50 9.63
C MET A 42 -7.29 7.80 10.89
N ALA A 43 -6.01 7.39 10.96
CA ALA A 43 -5.41 6.87 12.19
C ALA A 43 -5.44 7.93 13.32
N LEU A 44 -5.14 9.20 13.01
CA LEU A 44 -5.22 10.28 13.99
C LEU A 44 -6.67 10.54 14.42
N VAL A 45 -7.61 10.58 13.49
CA VAL A 45 -9.05 10.72 13.81
C VAL A 45 -9.56 9.58 14.70
N TYR A 46 -9.03 8.36 14.49
CA TYR A 46 -9.34 7.20 15.31
C TYR A 46 -8.88 7.36 16.76
N VAL A 47 -7.75 8.04 17.01
CA VAL A 47 -7.24 8.31 18.38
C VAL A 47 -8.18 9.22 19.18
N TYR A 48 -8.81 10.19 18.53
CA TYR A 48 -9.70 11.15 19.20
C TYR A 48 -11.15 10.65 19.36
N THR A 49 -11.50 9.52 18.74
CA THR A 49 -12.87 8.98 18.82
C THR A 49 -12.95 7.90 19.89
N THR A 50 -13.68 8.17 20.96
CA THR A 50 -13.91 7.21 22.07
C THR A 50 -15.24 6.46 21.96
N GLN A 51 -16.10 6.83 21.02
CA GLN A 51 -17.47 6.31 20.94
C GLN A 51 -17.60 5.05 20.07
N THR A 52 -18.13 3.97 20.65
CA THR A 52 -18.18 2.61 20.05
C THR A 52 -18.92 2.54 18.71
N GLN A 53 -20.02 3.28 18.53
CA GLN A 53 -20.75 3.31 17.25
C GLN A 53 -19.99 4.07 16.16
N SER A 54 -19.30 5.15 16.52
CA SER A 54 -18.48 5.95 15.59
C SER A 54 -17.23 5.20 15.15
N LEU A 55 -16.70 4.32 16.01
CA LEU A 55 -15.54 3.47 15.72
C LEU A 55 -15.78 2.54 14.52
N ILE A 56 -17.02 2.06 14.32
CA ILE A 56 -17.35 1.17 13.20
C ILE A 56 -17.24 1.92 11.87
N TRP A 57 -17.80 3.12 11.80
CA TRP A 57 -17.75 3.95 10.60
C TRP A 57 -16.36 4.50 10.30
N ILE A 58 -15.65 4.95 11.33
CA ILE A 58 -14.27 5.45 11.18
C ILE A 58 -13.32 4.29 10.85
N GLY A 59 -13.52 3.12 11.44
CA GLY A 59 -12.78 1.91 11.08
C GLY A 59 -13.02 1.50 9.64
N ALA A 60 -14.27 1.54 9.16
CA ALA A 60 -14.60 1.26 7.77
C ALA A 60 -13.93 2.28 6.81
N GLY A 61 -13.92 3.56 7.17
CA GLY A 61 -13.20 4.60 6.45
C GLY A 61 -11.68 4.36 6.43
N TYR A 62 -11.08 4.05 7.58
CA TYR A 62 -9.67 3.69 7.69
C TYR A 62 -9.33 2.49 6.79
N ALA A 63 -10.16 1.44 6.81
CA ALA A 63 -9.99 0.27 5.95
C ALA A 63 -10.16 0.61 4.46
N PHE A 64 -11.07 1.54 4.11
CA PHE A 64 -11.24 2.02 2.74
C PHE A 64 -10.01 2.75 2.20
N PHE A 65 -9.24 3.44 3.04
CA PHE A 65 -8.01 4.14 2.64
C PHE A 65 -6.76 3.25 2.71
N MET A 66 -6.81 2.13 3.42
CA MET A 66 -5.72 1.15 3.59
C MET A 66 -5.43 0.31 2.32
N VAL A 67 -5.44 0.94 1.16
CA VAL A 67 -5.28 0.31 -0.16
C VAL A 67 -3.81 0.16 -0.56
N PHE A 68 -2.92 0.90 0.10
CA PHE A 68 -1.50 0.97 -0.25
C PHE A 68 -0.86 -0.42 -0.46
N ALA A 69 -1.16 -1.40 0.39
CA ALA A 69 -0.58 -2.74 0.34
C ALA A 69 -0.82 -3.45 -1.01
N GLY A 70 -2.01 -3.29 -1.61
CA GLY A 70 -2.32 -3.87 -2.91
C GLY A 70 -1.64 -3.12 -4.07
N LEU A 71 -1.65 -1.79 -4.02
CA LEU A 71 -1.03 -0.95 -5.06
C LEU A 71 0.49 -1.08 -5.09
N PHE A 72 1.13 -1.21 -3.93
CA PHE A 72 2.58 -1.45 -3.82
C PHE A 72 3.00 -2.74 -4.51
N GLY A 73 2.25 -3.84 -4.35
CA GLY A 73 2.57 -5.11 -4.99
C GLY A 73 2.58 -5.01 -6.51
N SER A 74 1.60 -4.30 -7.08
CA SER A 74 1.55 -4.01 -8.52
C SER A 74 2.72 -3.11 -8.94
N TYR A 75 3.02 -2.07 -8.16
CA TYR A 75 4.09 -1.11 -8.45
C TYR A 75 5.49 -1.73 -8.42
N PHE A 76 5.79 -2.58 -7.43
CA PHE A 76 7.07 -3.30 -7.35
C PHE A 76 7.26 -4.24 -8.54
N SER A 77 6.20 -4.91 -8.97
CA SER A 77 6.24 -5.85 -10.10
C SER A 77 6.57 -5.15 -11.43
N GLU A 78 6.31 -3.85 -11.56
CA GLU A 78 6.66 -3.08 -12.76
C GLU A 78 8.11 -2.62 -12.79
N MET A 79 8.81 -2.63 -11.64
CA MET A 79 10.21 -2.23 -11.58
C MET A 79 11.19 -3.33 -12.01
N TYR A 80 10.74 -4.59 -12.04
CA TYR A 80 11.60 -5.72 -12.35
C TYR A 80 11.41 -6.20 -13.80
N PRO A 81 12.49 -6.58 -14.51
CA PRO A 81 12.38 -7.15 -15.85
C PRO A 81 11.63 -8.48 -15.83
N ILE A 82 10.93 -8.78 -16.94
CA ILE A 82 9.96 -9.88 -17.07
C ILE A 82 10.48 -11.23 -16.54
N ARG A 83 11.77 -11.54 -16.76
CA ARG A 83 12.41 -12.80 -16.33
C ARG A 83 12.54 -12.95 -14.81
N VAL A 84 12.68 -11.86 -14.06
CA VAL A 84 12.90 -11.90 -12.60
C VAL A 84 11.78 -11.22 -11.81
N ARG A 85 10.71 -10.79 -12.48
CA ARG A 85 9.61 -10.03 -11.89
C ARG A 85 9.00 -10.71 -10.66
N THR A 86 8.64 -11.99 -10.80
CA THR A 86 7.99 -12.74 -9.72
C THR A 86 8.94 -13.01 -8.55
N LEU A 87 10.20 -13.33 -8.84
CA LEU A 87 11.23 -13.59 -7.82
C LEU A 87 11.63 -12.31 -7.07
N GLY A 88 11.88 -11.21 -7.78
CA GLY A 88 12.27 -9.94 -7.19
C GLY A 88 11.17 -9.32 -6.36
N ALA A 89 9.96 -9.20 -6.92
CA ALA A 89 8.81 -8.67 -6.19
C ALA A 89 8.43 -9.58 -5.01
N GLY A 90 8.44 -10.89 -5.19
CA GLY A 90 8.19 -11.86 -4.13
C GLY A 90 9.23 -11.81 -3.01
N PHE A 91 10.52 -11.70 -3.34
CA PHE A 91 11.59 -11.59 -2.35
C PHE A 91 11.46 -10.32 -1.52
N CYS A 92 11.32 -9.15 -2.16
CA CYS A 92 11.11 -7.89 -1.45
C CYS A 92 9.85 -7.90 -0.58
N PHE A 93 8.75 -8.49 -1.07
CA PHE A 93 7.51 -8.59 -0.30
C PHE A 93 7.65 -9.51 0.91
N ASN A 94 8.29 -10.67 0.77
CA ASN A 94 8.50 -11.60 1.88
C ASN A 94 9.48 -11.06 2.92
N VAL A 95 10.58 -10.44 2.49
CA VAL A 95 11.52 -9.78 3.42
C VAL A 95 10.83 -8.64 4.18
N GLY A 96 10.04 -7.82 3.49
CA GLY A 96 9.23 -6.77 4.11
C GLY A 96 8.23 -7.32 5.12
N ARG A 97 7.55 -8.43 4.80
CA ARG A 97 6.65 -9.12 5.75
C ARG A 97 7.39 -9.73 6.94
N GLY A 98 8.59 -10.24 6.74
CA GLY A 98 9.46 -10.72 7.81
C GLY A 98 9.78 -9.60 8.81
N LEU A 99 10.16 -8.41 8.32
CA LEU A 99 10.34 -7.23 9.18
C LEU A 99 9.03 -6.78 9.83
N ALA A 100 7.92 -6.80 9.08
CA ALA A 100 6.61 -6.40 9.60
C ALA A 100 6.11 -7.30 10.74
N ALA A 101 6.58 -8.54 10.85
CA ALA A 101 6.26 -9.43 11.97
C ALA A 101 6.76 -8.91 13.33
N PHE A 102 7.75 -8.01 13.34
CA PHE A 102 8.21 -7.34 14.56
C PHE A 102 7.36 -6.12 14.94
N ALA A 103 6.55 -5.59 14.01
CA ALA A 103 5.72 -4.41 14.28
C ALA A 103 4.70 -4.62 15.42
N PRO A 104 4.00 -5.76 15.54
CA PRO A 104 3.12 -6.04 16.68
C PRO A 104 3.86 -6.08 18.02
N VAL A 105 5.12 -6.52 18.05
CA VAL A 105 5.93 -6.55 19.28
C VAL A 105 6.24 -5.14 19.76
N LEU A 106 6.65 -4.26 18.83
CA LEU A 106 6.89 -2.84 19.11
C LEU A 106 5.59 -2.12 19.52
N LEU A 107 4.49 -2.41 18.83
CA LEU A 107 3.18 -1.81 19.11
C LEU A 107 2.62 -2.29 20.46
N SER A 108 2.74 -3.59 20.75
CA SER A 108 2.32 -4.18 22.04
C SER A 108 3.12 -3.61 23.21
N GLY A 109 4.45 -3.46 23.03
CA GLY A 109 5.31 -2.82 24.02
C GLY A 109 4.89 -1.37 24.29
N THR A 110 4.75 -0.56 23.25
CA THR A 110 4.36 0.86 23.40
C THR A 110 2.96 1.04 23.99
N ALA A 111 1.99 0.20 23.59
CA ALA A 111 0.63 0.22 24.14
C ALA A 111 0.60 -0.12 25.64
N SER A 112 1.47 -1.01 26.12
CA SER A 112 1.51 -1.43 27.53
C SER A 112 2.08 -0.37 28.47
N PHE A 113 2.96 0.51 27.98
CA PHE A 113 3.61 1.52 28.82
C PHE A 113 2.95 2.92 28.75
N TYR A 114 2.43 3.34 27.59
CA TYR A 114 1.99 4.72 27.37
C TYR A 114 0.50 4.92 27.05
N SER A 115 -0.23 3.88 26.60
CA SER A 115 -1.63 3.88 26.09
C SER A 115 -1.74 3.54 24.60
N LEU A 116 -2.89 2.98 24.20
CA LEU A 116 -3.23 2.63 22.81
C LEU A 116 -3.14 3.83 21.85
N ALA A 117 -3.44 5.03 22.35
CA ALA A 117 -3.33 6.27 21.57
C ALA A 117 -1.90 6.55 21.11
N ALA A 118 -0.90 6.32 21.97
CA ALA A 118 0.51 6.52 21.64
C ALA A 118 0.97 5.53 20.55
N GLY A 119 0.53 4.28 20.62
CA GLY A 119 0.82 3.27 19.60
C GLY A 119 0.26 3.64 18.22
N LEU A 120 -0.98 4.14 18.17
CA LEU A 120 -1.62 4.61 16.93
C LEU A 120 -0.90 5.82 16.33
N ILE A 121 -0.41 6.76 17.15
CA ILE A 121 0.37 7.92 16.67
C ILE A 121 1.71 7.46 16.08
N VAL A 122 2.38 6.48 16.70
CA VAL A 122 3.61 5.89 16.14
C VAL A 122 3.32 5.27 14.77
N CYS A 123 2.24 4.47 14.64
CA CYS A 123 1.82 3.92 13.35
C CYS A 123 1.53 5.02 12.31
N ALA A 124 0.84 6.09 12.69
CA ALA A 124 0.56 7.22 11.82
C ALA A 124 1.85 7.89 11.31
N GLY A 125 2.87 8.02 12.18
CA GLY A 125 4.20 8.50 11.82
C GLY A 125 4.91 7.61 10.80
N PHE A 126 4.87 6.28 10.99
CA PHE A 126 5.42 5.33 10.02
C PHE A 126 4.77 5.44 8.63
N TYR A 127 3.45 5.71 8.56
CA TYR A 127 2.78 5.95 7.28
C TYR A 127 3.26 7.22 6.59
N VAL A 128 3.49 8.31 7.34
CA VAL A 128 4.04 9.55 6.76
C VAL A 128 5.46 9.34 6.28
N ILE A 129 6.32 8.68 7.06
CA ILE A 129 7.69 8.35 6.66
C ILE A 129 7.67 7.52 5.37
N THR A 130 6.80 6.51 5.29
CA THR A 130 6.64 5.67 4.10
C THR A 130 6.18 6.51 2.90
N ALA A 131 5.24 7.44 3.09
CA ALA A 131 4.80 8.34 2.03
C ALA A 131 5.96 9.21 1.50
N VAL A 132 6.82 9.74 2.37
CA VAL A 132 8.03 10.50 1.99
C VAL A 132 9.00 9.62 1.20
N PHE A 133 9.23 8.38 1.63
CA PHE A 133 10.05 7.42 0.90
C PHE A 133 9.51 7.13 -0.51
N VAL A 134 8.20 6.95 -0.66
CA VAL A 134 7.57 6.75 -1.97
C VAL A 134 7.70 7.99 -2.87
N ILE A 135 7.78 9.19 -2.30
CA ILE A 135 8.06 10.42 -3.06
C ILE A 135 9.50 10.44 -3.59
N PHE A 136 10.46 9.82 -2.91
CA PHE A 136 11.82 9.68 -3.43
C PHE A 136 11.95 8.58 -4.49
N MET A 137 11.01 7.65 -4.54
CA MET A 137 11.06 6.51 -5.45
C MET A 137 10.87 6.95 -6.92
N PRO A 138 11.72 6.50 -7.87
CA PRO A 138 11.75 7.02 -9.23
C PRO A 138 10.39 6.86 -9.94
N ARG A 139 9.99 7.94 -10.63
CA ARG A 139 8.79 7.98 -11.46
C ARG A 139 9.12 7.35 -12.81
N ASN A 140 8.44 6.24 -13.11
CA ASN A 140 7.87 5.95 -14.44
C ASN A 140 8.72 5.15 -15.47
N LYS A 141 8.00 4.28 -16.19
CA LYS A 141 8.09 3.96 -17.64
C LYS A 141 9.26 3.16 -18.20
N THR A 142 10.42 3.13 -17.56
CA THR A 142 11.65 2.64 -18.22
C THR A 142 11.60 1.16 -18.67
N VAL A 143 10.83 0.29 -18.00
CA VAL A 143 10.82 -1.15 -18.31
C VAL A 143 9.70 -1.55 -19.28
N GLY A 144 8.54 -0.90 -19.21
CA GLY A 144 7.42 -1.19 -20.12
C GLY A 144 7.77 -0.85 -21.57
N GLU A 145 8.31 0.34 -21.81
CA GLU A 145 8.74 0.78 -23.14
C GLU A 145 9.93 -0.03 -23.67
N ALA A 146 10.88 -0.42 -22.81
CA ALA A 146 12.00 -1.27 -23.19
C ALA A 146 11.57 -2.71 -23.58
N SER A 147 10.56 -3.27 -22.91
CA SER A 147 10.01 -4.58 -23.24
C SER A 147 9.16 -4.58 -24.52
N THR A 148 8.39 -3.52 -24.76
CA THR A 148 7.66 -3.34 -26.02
C THR A 148 8.63 -3.11 -27.18
N GLN A 149 9.69 -2.29 -27.01
CA GLN A 149 10.70 -2.09 -28.04
C GLN A 149 11.50 -3.37 -28.36
N ALA A 150 11.85 -4.18 -27.36
CA ALA A 150 12.52 -5.47 -27.59
C ALA A 150 11.61 -6.46 -28.34
N ALA A 151 10.33 -6.55 -27.95
CA ALA A 151 9.36 -7.42 -28.62
C ALA A 151 9.08 -6.97 -30.07
N THR A 152 8.98 -5.66 -30.33
CA THR A 152 8.80 -5.14 -31.70
C THR A 152 10.06 -5.34 -32.56
N SER A 153 11.27 -5.26 -31.99
CA SER A 153 12.51 -5.51 -32.74
C SER A 153 12.72 -6.97 -33.11
N ASP A 154 12.27 -7.91 -32.27
CA ASP A 154 12.35 -9.34 -32.57
C ASP A 154 11.33 -9.73 -33.66
N ILE A 155 10.08 -9.24 -33.57
CA ILE A 155 9.06 -9.44 -34.61
C ILE A 155 9.50 -8.80 -35.94
N ALA A 156 10.12 -7.61 -35.90
CA ALA A 156 10.63 -6.96 -37.10
C ALA A 156 11.80 -7.75 -37.73
N LYS A 157 12.65 -8.41 -36.94
CA LYS A 157 13.70 -9.29 -37.49
C LYS A 157 13.14 -10.56 -38.13
N GLU A 158 12.06 -11.11 -37.59
CA GLU A 158 11.43 -12.34 -38.06
C GLU A 158 10.57 -12.11 -39.31
N ALA A 159 10.09 -10.89 -39.55
CA ALA A 159 9.30 -10.53 -40.74
C ALA A 159 10.13 -10.21 -42.01
N ILE A 160 11.46 -10.07 -41.89
CA ILE A 160 12.37 -9.67 -42.99
C ILE A 160 13.38 -10.79 -43.32
N GLY A 161 13.32 -11.94 -42.63
CA GLY A 161 14.10 -13.15 -42.91
C GLY A 161 13.28 -14.21 -43.62
#